data_AF-A0AAJ3UBP0-F1
#
_entry.id   AF-A0AAJ3UBP0-F1
#
_cell.length_a   1.000
_cell.length_b   1.000
_cell.length_c   1.000
_cell.angle_alpha   90.00
_cell.angle_beta   90.00
_cell.angle_gamma   90.00
#
_symmetry.space_group_name_H-M   'P 1'
#
loop_
_entity.id
_entity.type
_entity.pdbx_description
1 polymer ?
#
loop_
_entity_poly.entity_id
_entity_poly.type
_entity_poly.pdbx_seq_one_letter_code
_entity_poly.pdbx_strand_id
1 'polypeptide(L)'
;MPTPSAPAPAPRPPLMRHGADRPVSGVAAGLARHLGMPAGRVRAALALLSLLGGAGLALYVWLWLLVPEEGPDGAPAADAPTLRGRAPEVLERVREGGWPVLLAAVVLGVGVLTVADGLGLAVDWALVGPVAVLVIGLGLAWMQLDLAGGPRAGRSGRLVRLVLGTALVLLAVLAIVLGAVSSGELWRALLAAVAMLAGAALVAMPYVLAWLRRRDAERTAFAVQAQRAEIAAHLHDSVLQSLALIQRRAQDADAVARVARAQERELRQFLALDSRGGPHSLAEALEQHAAAVEDAHGARVEVVAVGRAAGAWLEPLAAAAREAMQNAARHAGDAQVFAEAGEDDRGRTVAEVFVRDRGPGFDLPTVPADRLGVRESILGRMGRAGGTARIRSGPGGTEVHLTLAEPEGARARTGQEHP
;
A
#
# COMPACT_ATOMS: atom_id res chain seq x y z
N MET A 1 -82.49 43.37 -3.38
CA MET A 1 -82.16 41.94 -3.28
C MET A 1 -80.73 41.74 -3.76
N PRO A 2 -79.80 41.25 -2.95
CA PRO A 2 -78.47 40.91 -3.44
C PRO A 2 -78.56 39.63 -4.29
N THR A 3 -78.05 39.70 -5.51
CA THR A 3 -77.88 38.60 -6.47
C THR A 3 -76.97 37.50 -5.90
N PRO A 4 -77.29 36.21 -6.07
CA PRO A 4 -76.38 35.14 -5.66
C PRO A 4 -75.10 35.19 -6.49
N SER A 5 -73.97 35.39 -5.83
CA SER A 5 -72.64 35.27 -6.42
C SER A 5 -72.44 33.88 -7.00
N ALA A 6 -72.06 33.80 -8.28
CA ALA A 6 -71.74 32.55 -8.95
C ALA A 6 -70.70 31.76 -8.14
N PRO A 7 -70.84 30.42 -8.00
CA PRO A 7 -69.87 29.62 -7.27
C PRO A 7 -68.50 29.74 -7.93
N ALA A 8 -67.49 30.10 -7.15
CA ALA A 8 -66.11 30.16 -7.60
C ALA A 8 -65.70 28.79 -8.18
N PRO A 9 -64.96 28.73 -9.31
CA PRO A 9 -64.51 27.46 -9.87
C PRO A 9 -63.68 26.73 -8.82
N ALA A 10 -64.04 25.47 -8.55
CA ALA A 10 -63.35 24.65 -7.56
C ALA A 10 -61.83 24.63 -7.87
N PRO A 11 -60.97 24.86 -6.86
CA PRO A 11 -59.54 24.90 -7.08
C PRO A 11 -59.07 23.57 -7.68
N ARG A 12 -58.31 23.64 -8.77
CA ARG A 12 -57.78 22.44 -9.43
C ARG A 12 -56.93 21.66 -8.41
N PRO A 13 -57.17 20.35 -8.23
CA PRO A 13 -56.43 19.57 -7.26
C PRO A 13 -54.94 19.55 -7.64
N PRO A 14 -54.02 19.60 -6.67
CA PRO A 14 -52.59 19.55 -6.95
C PRO A 14 -52.22 18.25 -7.67
N LEU A 15 -51.22 18.31 -8.55
CA LEU A 15 -50.73 17.14 -9.27
C LEU A 15 -50.02 16.21 -8.29
N MET A 16 -50.68 15.10 -7.91
CA MET A 16 -50.16 14.09 -6.98
C MET A 16 -50.39 12.70 -7.54
N ARG A 17 -49.45 11.78 -7.32
CA ARG A 17 -49.56 10.38 -7.74
C ARG A 17 -50.50 9.64 -6.79
N HIS A 18 -51.62 9.16 -7.32
CA HIS A 18 -52.55 8.33 -6.57
C HIS A 18 -52.18 6.85 -6.66
N GLY A 19 -51.91 6.22 -5.52
CA GLY A 19 -51.56 4.79 -5.41
C GLY A 19 -52.73 3.82 -5.54
N ALA A 20 -53.98 4.28 -5.35
CA ALA A 20 -55.15 3.40 -5.23
C ALA A 20 -55.60 2.71 -6.53
N ASP A 21 -55.24 3.23 -7.71
CA ASP A 21 -55.66 2.70 -9.04
C ASP A 21 -54.46 2.20 -9.88
N ARG A 22 -53.69 1.23 -9.36
CA ARG A 22 -52.44 0.76 -10.00
C ARG A 22 -52.63 -0.39 -11.02
N PRO A 23 -51.90 -0.29 -12.14
CA PRO A 23 -51.04 -1.42 -12.53
C PRO A 23 -49.52 -1.22 -12.35
N VAL A 24 -48.97 0.01 -12.26
CA VAL A 24 -47.48 0.18 -12.15
C VAL A 24 -47.02 1.26 -11.15
N SER A 25 -47.38 2.54 -11.29
CA SER A 25 -46.88 3.57 -10.33
C SER A 25 -47.79 4.77 -10.02
N GLY A 26 -49.01 4.84 -10.57
CA GLY A 26 -50.02 5.86 -10.20
C GLY A 26 -49.87 7.23 -10.87
N VAL A 27 -48.86 7.42 -11.73
CA VAL A 27 -48.55 8.69 -12.43
C VAL A 27 -49.67 9.12 -13.37
N ALA A 28 -50.18 8.19 -14.19
CA ALA A 28 -51.28 8.48 -15.12
C ALA A 28 -52.59 8.81 -14.40
N ALA A 29 -52.83 8.23 -13.22
CA ALA A 29 -54.01 8.51 -12.41
C ALA A 29 -53.93 9.90 -11.74
N GLY A 30 -52.73 10.30 -11.29
CA GLY A 30 -52.47 11.63 -10.78
C GLY A 30 -52.65 12.73 -11.83
N LEU A 31 -52.09 12.51 -13.03
CA LEU A 31 -52.21 13.44 -14.15
C LEU A 31 -53.66 13.57 -14.64
N ALA A 32 -54.40 12.46 -14.64
CA ALA A 32 -55.82 12.43 -14.97
C ALA A 32 -56.68 13.28 -14.02
N ARG A 33 -56.46 13.17 -12.71
CA ARG A 33 -57.18 13.97 -11.71
C ARG A 33 -56.84 15.46 -11.75
N HIS A 34 -55.57 15.79 -11.99
CA HIS A 34 -55.16 17.18 -12.14
C HIS A 34 -55.77 17.85 -13.39
N LEU A 35 -55.88 17.11 -14.50
CA LEU A 35 -56.46 17.59 -15.75
C LEU A 35 -57.99 17.45 -15.82
N GLY A 36 -58.63 16.81 -14.83
CA GLY A 36 -60.05 16.51 -14.83
C GLY A 36 -60.48 15.54 -15.94
N MET A 37 -59.58 14.68 -16.41
CA MET A 37 -59.82 13.74 -17.51
C MET A 37 -59.87 12.28 -17.01
N PRO A 38 -60.55 11.36 -17.72
CA PRO A 38 -60.52 9.94 -17.36
C PRO A 38 -59.11 9.34 -17.57
N ALA A 39 -58.63 8.56 -16.59
CA ALA A 39 -57.28 7.98 -16.59
C ALA A 39 -56.97 7.11 -17.82
N GLY A 40 -58.00 6.47 -18.41
CA GLY A 40 -57.85 5.73 -19.66
C GLY A 40 -57.36 6.58 -20.83
N ARG A 41 -57.83 7.83 -20.96
CA ARG A 41 -57.40 8.75 -22.03
C ARG A 41 -55.96 9.23 -21.83
N VAL A 42 -55.57 9.49 -20.59
CA VAL A 42 -54.18 9.87 -20.25
C VAL A 42 -53.23 8.70 -20.52
N ARG A 43 -53.62 7.46 -20.18
CA ARG A 43 -52.86 6.25 -20.51
C ARG A 43 -52.75 6.05 -22.03
N ALA A 44 -53.83 6.21 -22.76
CA ALA A 44 -53.83 6.07 -24.22
C ALA A 44 -52.98 7.16 -24.89
N ALA A 45 -53.04 8.40 -24.42
CA ALA A 45 -52.20 9.49 -24.92
C ALA A 45 -50.70 9.25 -24.63
N LEU A 46 -50.35 8.81 -23.42
CA LEU A 46 -48.97 8.44 -23.07
C LEU A 46 -48.49 7.22 -23.86
N ALA A 47 -49.35 6.21 -24.07
CA ALA A 47 -49.02 5.04 -24.87
C ALA A 47 -48.83 5.39 -26.35
N LEU A 48 -49.70 6.24 -26.91
CA LEU A 48 -49.58 6.74 -28.28
C LEU A 48 -48.31 7.59 -28.45
N LEU A 49 -48.00 8.49 -27.51
CA LEU A 49 -46.75 9.25 -27.47
C LEU A 49 -45.51 8.36 -27.25
N SER A 50 -45.68 7.18 -26.64
CA SER A 50 -44.59 6.20 -26.53
C SER A 50 -44.39 5.46 -27.85
N LEU A 51 -45.46 5.19 -28.60
CA LEU A 51 -45.40 4.56 -29.93
C LEU A 51 -44.91 5.54 -31.00
N LEU A 52 -45.25 6.82 -30.91
CA LEU A 52 -44.74 7.92 -31.74
C LEU A 52 -43.38 8.43 -31.20
N GLY A 53 -42.40 7.54 -31.06
CA GLY A 53 -41.01 7.92 -30.77
C GLY A 53 -40.58 7.93 -29.30
N GLY A 54 -41.29 7.24 -28.40
CA GLY A 54 -40.82 6.99 -27.02
C GLY A 54 -40.98 8.16 -26.02
N ALA A 55 -41.44 9.32 -26.47
CA ALA A 55 -41.60 10.52 -25.64
C ALA A 55 -42.56 10.31 -24.47
N GLY A 56 -43.61 9.51 -24.67
CA GLY A 56 -44.57 9.18 -23.61
C GLY A 56 -43.94 8.40 -22.45
N LEU A 57 -42.98 7.50 -22.73
CA LEU A 57 -42.28 6.72 -21.71
C LEU A 57 -41.29 7.62 -20.94
N ALA A 58 -40.56 8.48 -21.64
CA ALA A 58 -39.65 9.44 -21.02
C ALA A 58 -40.41 10.42 -20.10
N LEU A 59 -41.54 10.97 -20.57
CA LEU A 59 -42.41 11.83 -19.78
C LEU A 59 -42.96 11.10 -18.55
N TYR A 60 -43.31 9.82 -18.68
CA TYR A 60 -43.78 9.00 -17.57
C TYR A 60 -42.70 8.85 -16.49
N VAL A 61 -41.45 8.54 -16.87
CA VAL A 61 -40.31 8.41 -15.94
C VAL A 61 -39.97 9.75 -15.28
N TRP A 62 -40.01 10.84 -16.06
CA TRP A 62 -39.77 12.19 -15.54
C TRP A 62 -40.80 12.59 -14.49
N LEU A 63 -42.09 12.39 -14.76
CA LEU A 63 -43.16 12.64 -13.79
C LEU A 63 -43.09 11.68 -12.60
N TRP A 64 -42.65 10.44 -12.81
CA TRP A 64 -42.44 9.48 -11.72
C TRP A 64 -41.35 9.94 -10.74
N LEU A 65 -40.28 10.58 -11.22
CA LEU A 65 -39.20 11.11 -10.39
C LEU A 65 -39.58 12.40 -9.65
N LEU A 66 -40.41 13.26 -10.25
CA LEU A 66 -40.65 14.62 -9.75
C LEU A 66 -41.98 14.81 -9.01
N VAL A 67 -43.01 14.01 -9.33
CA VAL A 67 -44.36 14.19 -8.77
C VAL A 67 -44.50 13.37 -7.46
N PRO A 68 -44.90 14.00 -6.34
CA PRO A 68 -45.04 13.32 -5.05
C PRO A 68 -46.26 12.37 -4.99
N GLU A 69 -46.20 11.36 -4.12
CA GLU A 69 -47.31 10.42 -3.87
C GLU A 69 -48.32 10.95 -2.83
N GLU A 70 -49.60 10.66 -3.07
CA GLU A 70 -50.70 11.04 -2.19
C GLU A 70 -50.83 10.09 -1.00
N GLY A 71 -50.91 10.67 0.21
CA GLY A 71 -51.02 9.91 1.45
C GLY A 71 -52.45 9.45 1.76
N PRO A 72 -52.62 8.64 2.83
CA PRO A 72 -53.91 8.06 3.21
C PRO A 72 -55.00 9.11 3.49
N ASP A 73 -54.59 10.31 3.94
CA ASP A 73 -55.50 11.37 4.38
C ASP A 73 -55.82 12.40 3.28
N GLY A 74 -55.46 12.12 2.01
CA GLY A 74 -55.62 13.07 0.89
C GLY A 74 -54.67 14.29 0.96
N ALA A 75 -53.81 14.34 1.98
CA ALA A 75 -52.67 15.23 2.09
C ALA A 75 -51.42 14.57 1.45
N PRO A 76 -50.41 15.35 1.01
CA PRO A 76 -49.12 14.78 0.63
C PRO A 76 -48.58 13.98 1.81
N ALA A 77 -48.28 12.69 1.61
CA ALA A 77 -47.99 11.80 2.74
C ALA A 77 -46.82 12.35 3.58
N ALA A 78 -46.93 12.35 4.92
CA ALA A 78 -45.88 12.83 5.82
C ALA A 78 -44.62 11.95 5.77
N ASP A 79 -44.79 10.67 5.44
CA ASP A 79 -43.72 9.72 5.09
C ASP A 79 -43.44 9.66 3.57
N ALA A 80 -44.11 10.52 2.78
CA ALA A 80 -43.79 10.71 1.38
C ALA A 80 -42.82 11.90 1.22
N PRO A 81 -41.79 11.72 0.39
CA PRO A 81 -40.67 12.65 0.32
C PRO A 81 -41.11 13.98 -0.29
N THR A 82 -41.31 14.99 0.56
CA THR A 82 -41.54 16.37 0.12
C THR A 82 -40.21 17.04 -0.23
N LEU A 83 -40.19 17.75 -1.36
CA LEU A 83 -39.02 18.42 -1.94
C LEU A 83 -38.30 19.41 -1.00
N ARG A 84 -38.92 19.89 0.08
CA ARG A 84 -38.26 20.73 1.09
C ARG A 84 -37.41 19.95 2.10
N GLY A 85 -37.80 18.71 2.42
CA GLY A 85 -37.01 17.82 3.28
C GLY A 85 -35.86 17.13 2.53
N ARG A 86 -36.04 16.92 1.22
CA ARG A 86 -35.00 16.38 0.32
C ARG A 86 -34.19 17.40 -0.44
N ALA A 87 -34.42 18.71 -0.30
CA ALA A 87 -33.58 19.72 -0.93
C ALA A 87 -32.08 19.54 -0.63
N PRO A 88 -31.64 19.30 0.64
CA PRO A 88 -30.24 18.99 0.91
C PRO A 88 -29.82 17.62 0.36
N GLU A 89 -30.63 16.56 0.52
CA GLU A 89 -30.28 15.21 0.02
C GLU A 89 -30.27 15.10 -1.52
N VAL A 90 -31.07 15.89 -2.23
CA VAL A 90 -31.13 15.94 -3.70
C VAL A 90 -30.05 16.86 -4.22
N LEU A 91 -29.74 17.99 -3.57
CA LEU A 91 -28.52 18.75 -3.91
C LEU A 91 -27.28 17.91 -3.67
N GLU A 92 -27.24 17.14 -2.59
CA GLU A 92 -26.11 16.27 -2.21
C GLU A 92 -26.03 15.05 -3.14
N ARG A 93 -27.15 14.45 -3.55
CA ARG A 93 -27.20 13.36 -4.53
C ARG A 93 -27.06 13.83 -5.99
N VAL A 94 -27.30 15.11 -6.29
CA VAL A 94 -26.91 15.77 -7.56
C VAL A 94 -25.43 16.14 -7.53
N ARG A 95 -24.86 16.47 -6.37
CA ARG A 95 -23.43 16.71 -6.16
C ARG A 95 -22.62 15.41 -6.14
N GLU A 96 -23.20 14.30 -5.70
CA GLU A 96 -22.61 12.95 -5.64
C GLU A 96 -23.05 12.03 -6.81
N GLY A 97 -24.06 12.42 -7.58
CA GLY A 97 -24.68 11.60 -8.62
C GLY A 97 -25.20 12.43 -9.79
N GLY A 98 -24.44 13.44 -10.23
CA GLY A 98 -24.88 14.40 -11.26
C GLY A 98 -25.11 13.82 -12.66
N TRP A 99 -24.51 12.67 -12.98
CA TRP A 99 -24.54 12.08 -14.32
C TRP A 99 -25.88 11.42 -14.74
N PRO A 100 -26.65 10.71 -13.89
CA PRO A 100 -27.98 10.20 -14.28
C PRO A 100 -29.00 11.30 -14.59
N VAL A 101 -28.88 12.46 -13.95
CA VAL A 101 -29.75 13.62 -14.24
C VAL A 101 -29.38 14.26 -15.58
N LEU A 102 -28.08 14.40 -15.86
CA LEU A 102 -27.58 14.84 -17.17
C LEU A 102 -27.94 13.84 -18.28
N LEU A 103 -27.79 12.54 -18.04
CA LEU A 103 -28.16 11.50 -18.99
C LEU A 103 -29.67 11.52 -19.27
N ALA A 104 -30.50 11.62 -18.24
CA ALA A 104 -31.95 11.73 -18.40
C ALA A 104 -32.33 12.99 -19.19
N ALA A 105 -31.67 14.14 -18.96
CA ALA A 105 -31.89 15.37 -19.71
C ALA A 105 -31.46 15.27 -21.19
N VAL A 106 -30.36 14.58 -21.47
CA VAL A 106 -29.88 14.34 -22.85
C VAL A 106 -30.81 13.39 -23.59
N VAL A 107 -31.21 12.28 -22.96
CA VAL A 107 -32.19 11.34 -23.53
C VAL A 107 -33.53 12.05 -23.79
N LEU A 108 -33.96 12.90 -22.87
CA LEU A 108 -35.16 13.73 -23.03
C LEU A 108 -35.01 14.70 -24.21
N GLY A 109 -33.87 15.40 -24.33
CA GLY A 109 -33.59 16.34 -25.41
C GLY A 109 -33.57 15.66 -26.78
N VAL A 110 -32.92 14.50 -26.89
CA VAL A 110 -32.93 13.69 -28.12
C VAL A 110 -34.34 13.23 -28.48
N GLY A 111 -35.12 12.77 -27.48
CA GLY A 111 -36.52 12.38 -27.69
C GLY A 111 -37.40 13.54 -28.20
N VAL A 112 -37.23 14.75 -27.65
CA VAL A 112 -37.95 15.94 -28.12
C VAL A 112 -37.57 16.31 -29.56
N LEU A 113 -36.28 16.21 -29.92
CA LEU A 113 -35.80 16.46 -31.28
C LEU A 113 -36.33 15.41 -32.28
N THR A 114 -36.45 14.13 -31.89
CA THR A 114 -37.08 13.09 -32.73
C THR A 114 -38.57 13.36 -33.00
N VAL A 115 -39.28 13.92 -32.03
CA VAL A 115 -40.71 14.28 -32.19
C VAL A 115 -40.85 15.55 -33.03
N ALA A 116 -39.97 16.54 -32.86
CA ALA A 116 -39.96 17.75 -33.67
C ALA A 116 -39.77 17.44 -35.16
N ASP A 117 -38.86 16.51 -35.49
CA ASP A 117 -38.62 16.02 -36.85
C ASP A 117 -39.85 15.30 -37.43
N GLY A 118 -40.49 14.42 -36.63
CA GLY A 118 -41.73 13.75 -37.00
C GLY A 118 -42.93 14.69 -37.20
N LEU A 119 -42.87 15.92 -36.67
CA LEU A 119 -43.87 16.98 -36.86
C LEU A 119 -43.55 17.89 -38.05
N GLY A 120 -42.47 17.60 -38.81
CA GLY A 120 -42.08 18.36 -40.01
C GLY A 120 -41.21 19.59 -39.73
N LEU A 121 -40.70 19.75 -38.50
CA LEU A 121 -39.63 20.72 -38.24
C LEU A 121 -38.35 20.06 -38.74
N ALA A 122 -37.74 20.56 -39.82
CA ALA A 122 -36.53 19.97 -40.39
C ALA A 122 -35.39 19.99 -39.34
N VAL A 123 -35.16 18.86 -38.67
CA VAL A 123 -34.07 18.70 -37.72
C VAL A 123 -32.88 18.12 -38.47
N ASP A 124 -31.78 18.86 -38.49
CA ASP A 124 -30.55 18.37 -39.08
C ASP A 124 -29.86 17.38 -38.14
N TRP A 125 -30.17 16.10 -38.33
CA TRP A 125 -29.58 14.99 -37.57
C TRP A 125 -28.06 14.88 -37.74
N ALA A 126 -27.51 15.44 -38.83
CA ALA A 126 -26.07 15.51 -39.02
C ALA A 126 -25.39 16.47 -38.03
N LEU A 127 -26.12 17.43 -37.46
CA LEU A 127 -25.64 18.31 -36.39
C LEU A 127 -25.98 17.76 -35.00
N VAL A 128 -27.19 17.19 -34.83
CA VAL A 128 -27.70 16.73 -33.52
C VAL A 128 -27.02 15.44 -33.04
N GLY A 129 -26.83 14.47 -33.93
CA GLY A 129 -26.21 13.18 -33.59
C GLY A 129 -24.81 13.31 -32.97
N PRO A 130 -23.88 14.04 -33.62
CA PRO A 130 -22.54 14.30 -33.09
C PRO A 130 -22.52 14.93 -31.70
N VAL A 131 -23.37 15.95 -31.50
CA VAL A 131 -23.45 16.69 -30.23
C VAL A 131 -24.02 15.80 -29.12
N ALA A 132 -25.04 15.00 -29.42
CA ALA A 132 -25.60 14.06 -28.45
C ALA A 132 -24.56 13.02 -28.02
N VAL A 133 -23.81 12.43 -28.96
CA VAL A 133 -22.74 11.46 -28.64
C VAL A 133 -21.61 12.13 -27.85
N LEU A 134 -21.22 13.36 -28.18
CA LEU A 134 -20.21 14.11 -27.43
C LEU A 134 -20.66 14.36 -25.98
N VAL A 135 -21.90 14.78 -25.76
CA VAL A 135 -22.44 15.04 -24.42
C VAL A 135 -22.58 13.73 -23.63
N ILE A 136 -23.01 12.64 -24.25
CA ILE A 136 -23.06 11.30 -23.63
C ILE A 136 -21.64 10.82 -23.28
N GLY A 137 -20.68 10.97 -24.20
CA GLY A 137 -19.27 10.60 -23.99
C GLY A 137 -18.62 11.41 -22.87
N LEU A 138 -18.88 12.71 -22.81
CA LEU A 138 -18.41 13.59 -21.73
C LEU A 138 -19.07 13.23 -20.39
N GLY A 139 -20.37 12.90 -20.40
CA GLY A 139 -21.10 12.42 -19.22
C GLY A 139 -20.59 11.08 -18.70
N LEU A 140 -20.24 10.14 -19.59
CA LEU A 140 -19.65 8.84 -19.23
C LEU A 140 -18.20 8.98 -18.74
N ALA A 141 -17.42 9.92 -19.30
CA ALA A 141 -16.10 10.25 -18.77
C ALA A 141 -16.20 10.85 -17.36
N TRP A 142 -17.22 11.69 -17.11
CA TRP A 142 -17.48 12.30 -15.81
C TRP A 142 -18.01 11.27 -14.78
N MET A 143 -18.87 10.33 -15.19
CA MET A 143 -19.38 9.21 -14.37
C MET A 143 -18.24 8.39 -13.74
N GLN A 144 -17.10 8.30 -14.42
CA GLN A 144 -15.96 7.53 -13.93
C GLN A 144 -15.14 8.24 -12.84
N LEU A 145 -15.31 9.56 -12.67
CA LEU A 145 -14.68 10.33 -11.59
C LEU A 145 -15.41 10.13 -10.26
N ASP A 146 -16.75 10.03 -10.25
CA ASP A 146 -17.53 9.85 -9.01
C ASP A 146 -17.45 8.42 -8.46
N LEU A 147 -17.40 7.40 -9.33
CA LEU A 147 -17.13 6.01 -8.93
C LEU A 147 -15.71 5.78 -8.35
N ALA A 148 -14.84 6.80 -8.41
CA ALA A 148 -13.48 6.76 -7.85
C ALA A 148 -13.40 7.19 -6.36
N GLY A 149 -14.51 7.63 -5.76
CA GLY A 149 -14.58 7.98 -4.33
C GLY A 149 -14.60 6.79 -3.36
N GLY A 150 -14.76 5.56 -3.87
CA GLY A 150 -14.75 4.34 -3.06
C GLY A 150 -13.33 3.98 -2.57
N PRO A 151 -13.11 3.67 -1.27
CA PRO A 151 -11.80 3.36 -0.68
C PRO A 151 -11.02 2.19 -1.31
N ARG A 152 -11.64 1.43 -2.23
CA ARG A 152 -11.10 0.20 -2.84
C ARG A 152 -10.80 0.32 -4.35
N ALA A 153 -11.03 1.47 -4.99
CA ALA A 153 -10.75 1.62 -6.41
C ALA A 153 -9.22 1.74 -6.66
N GLY A 154 -8.57 0.60 -6.89
CA GLY A 154 -7.14 0.52 -7.25
C GLY A 154 -6.78 1.43 -8.42
N ARG A 155 -5.58 2.03 -8.35
CA ARG A 155 -5.06 3.04 -9.30
C ARG A 155 -4.94 2.53 -10.75
N SER A 156 -4.82 1.22 -10.95
CA SER A 156 -4.88 0.56 -12.27
C SER A 156 -6.21 0.85 -12.99
N GLY A 157 -7.31 0.92 -12.24
CA GLY A 157 -8.58 1.32 -12.81
C GLY A 157 -8.50 2.74 -13.38
N ARG A 158 -7.83 3.72 -12.75
CA ARG A 158 -7.82 5.11 -13.26
C ARG A 158 -7.14 5.26 -14.63
N LEU A 159 -6.09 4.48 -14.90
CA LEU A 159 -5.38 4.47 -16.19
C LEU A 159 -6.20 3.78 -17.29
N VAL A 160 -6.75 2.60 -17.01
CA VAL A 160 -7.65 1.89 -17.95
C VAL A 160 -8.85 2.76 -18.30
N ARG A 161 -9.34 3.54 -17.33
CA ARG A 161 -10.48 4.47 -17.44
C ARG A 161 -10.18 5.71 -18.29
N LEU A 162 -9.00 6.31 -18.14
CA LEU A 162 -8.57 7.44 -18.99
C LEU A 162 -8.48 6.99 -20.45
N VAL A 163 -7.86 5.83 -20.69
CA VAL A 163 -7.67 5.25 -22.04
C VAL A 163 -9.00 4.87 -22.68
N LEU A 164 -9.93 4.26 -21.92
CA LEU A 164 -11.25 3.88 -22.44
C LEU A 164 -12.12 5.11 -22.75
N GLY A 165 -12.04 6.16 -21.92
CA GLY A 165 -12.77 7.41 -22.16
C GLY A 165 -12.29 8.16 -23.40
N THR A 166 -10.97 8.32 -23.57
CA THR A 166 -10.42 8.90 -24.82
C THR A 166 -10.72 8.06 -26.04
N ALA A 167 -10.68 6.72 -25.93
CA ALA A 167 -11.04 5.83 -27.03
C ALA A 167 -12.50 6.02 -27.48
N LEU A 168 -13.45 6.18 -26.55
CA LEU A 168 -14.86 6.42 -26.88
C LEU A 168 -15.10 7.79 -27.51
N VAL A 169 -14.44 8.84 -27.02
CA VAL A 169 -14.52 10.18 -27.64
C VAL A 169 -13.94 10.15 -29.07
N LEU A 170 -12.84 9.43 -29.28
CA LEU A 170 -12.27 9.27 -30.62
C LEU A 170 -13.16 8.42 -31.54
N LEU A 171 -13.82 7.38 -31.02
CA LEU A 171 -14.79 6.57 -31.76
C LEU A 171 -16.02 7.41 -32.16
N ALA A 172 -16.49 8.28 -31.26
CA ALA A 172 -17.55 9.23 -31.55
C ALA A 172 -17.16 10.19 -32.67
N VAL A 173 -16.00 10.82 -32.58
CA VAL A 173 -15.45 11.69 -33.63
C VAL A 173 -15.30 10.93 -34.95
N LEU A 174 -14.84 9.69 -34.92
CA LEU A 174 -14.71 8.84 -36.10
C LEU A 174 -16.08 8.53 -36.73
N ALA A 175 -17.11 8.21 -35.94
CA ALA A 175 -18.47 7.97 -36.41
C ALA A 175 -19.10 9.22 -37.08
N ILE A 176 -18.78 10.41 -36.56
CA ILE A 176 -19.20 11.70 -37.14
C ILE A 176 -18.55 11.91 -38.53
N VAL A 177 -17.28 11.53 -38.68
CA VAL A 177 -16.54 11.58 -39.94
C VAL A 177 -17.01 10.51 -40.94
N LEU A 178 -17.47 9.35 -40.46
CA LEU A 178 -17.97 8.25 -41.31
C LEU A 178 -19.27 8.55 -42.06
N GLY A 179 -20.07 9.49 -41.59
CA GLY A 179 -21.34 9.87 -42.23
C GLY A 179 -21.23 10.96 -43.31
N ALA A 180 -20.11 11.68 -43.38
CA ALA A 180 -20.01 12.93 -44.15
C ALA A 180 -18.94 12.93 -45.26
N VAL A 181 -18.13 11.87 -45.38
CA VAL A 181 -16.83 11.98 -46.06
C VAL A 181 -16.50 10.77 -46.95
N SER A 182 -15.79 11.02 -48.06
CA SER A 182 -15.40 10.01 -49.07
C SER A 182 -14.47 8.91 -48.51
N SER A 183 -14.46 7.73 -49.13
CA SER A 183 -13.69 6.55 -48.67
C SER A 183 -12.17 6.76 -48.57
N GLY A 184 -11.61 7.70 -49.34
CA GLY A 184 -10.19 8.08 -49.24
C GLY A 184 -9.86 8.99 -48.06
N GLU A 185 -10.84 9.67 -47.47
CA GLU A 185 -10.66 10.54 -46.30
C GLU A 185 -10.84 9.77 -44.98
N LEU A 186 -11.61 8.68 -44.99
CA LEU A 186 -11.73 7.75 -43.86
C LEU A 186 -10.39 7.18 -43.40
N TRP A 187 -9.55 6.73 -44.35
CA TRP A 187 -8.24 6.19 -44.02
C TRP A 187 -7.29 7.26 -43.46
N ARG A 188 -7.38 8.50 -43.96
CA ARG A 188 -6.62 9.65 -43.45
C ARG A 188 -7.07 10.05 -42.04
N ALA A 189 -8.37 10.06 -41.77
CA ALA A 189 -8.92 10.33 -40.45
C ALA A 189 -8.52 9.26 -39.42
N LEU A 190 -8.54 7.98 -39.81
CA LEU A 190 -8.08 6.88 -38.96
C LEU A 190 -6.59 6.99 -38.64
N LEU A 191 -5.74 7.27 -39.64
CA LEU A 191 -4.32 7.52 -39.45
C LEU A 191 -4.06 8.70 -38.51
N ALA A 192 -4.80 9.80 -38.68
CA ALA A 192 -4.70 10.97 -37.80
C ALA A 192 -5.11 10.65 -36.35
N ALA A 193 -6.19 9.87 -36.15
CA ALA A 193 -6.64 9.46 -34.83
C ALA A 193 -5.62 8.54 -34.13
N VAL A 194 -5.04 7.58 -34.86
CA VAL A 194 -3.98 6.70 -34.34
C VAL A 194 -2.72 7.52 -34.01
N ALA A 195 -2.34 8.46 -34.88
CA ALA A 195 -1.19 9.33 -34.63
C ALA A 195 -1.39 10.23 -33.40
N MET A 196 -2.59 10.78 -33.19
CA MET A 196 -2.93 11.55 -31.99
C MET A 196 -2.86 10.69 -30.73
N LEU A 197 -3.37 9.45 -30.75
CA LEU A 197 -3.27 8.52 -29.62
C LEU A 197 -1.82 8.17 -29.30
N ALA A 198 -1.02 7.89 -30.32
CA ALA A 198 0.41 7.61 -30.16
C ALA A 198 1.15 8.82 -29.58
N GLY A 199 0.85 10.03 -30.06
CA GLY A 199 1.40 11.28 -29.53
C GLY A 199 1.02 11.52 -28.07
N ALA A 200 -0.25 11.31 -27.71
CA ALA A 200 -0.72 11.44 -26.34
C ALA A 200 -0.05 10.42 -25.40
N ALA A 201 0.13 9.17 -25.84
CA ALA A 201 0.83 8.14 -25.09
C ALA A 201 2.31 8.52 -24.86
N LEU A 202 2.98 9.04 -25.90
CA LEU A 202 4.38 9.47 -25.81
C LEU A 202 4.56 10.65 -24.84
N VAL A 203 3.64 11.62 -24.84
CA VAL A 203 3.64 12.74 -23.89
C VAL A 203 3.35 12.27 -22.47
N ALA A 204 2.45 11.29 -22.28
CA ALA A 204 2.12 10.74 -20.97
C ALA A 204 3.24 9.86 -20.39
N MET A 205 4.01 9.17 -21.24
CA MET A 205 5.06 8.22 -20.86
C MET A 205 6.04 8.72 -19.79
N PRO A 206 6.69 9.91 -19.92
CA PRO A 206 7.63 10.40 -18.91
C PRO A 206 6.96 10.62 -17.54
N TYR A 207 5.70 11.07 -17.50
CA TYR A 207 4.96 11.26 -16.25
C TYR A 207 4.60 9.94 -15.60
N VAL A 208 4.21 8.93 -16.38
CA VAL A 208 3.93 7.58 -15.88
C VAL A 208 5.21 6.96 -15.30
N LEU A 209 6.33 7.06 -16.01
CA LEU A 209 7.62 6.57 -15.53
C LEU A 209 8.10 7.31 -14.27
N ALA A 210 7.95 8.63 -14.21
CA ALA A 210 8.27 9.41 -13.02
C ALA A 210 7.38 9.03 -11.83
N TRP A 211 6.10 8.76 -12.07
CA TRP A 211 5.16 8.31 -11.05
C TRP A 211 5.47 6.89 -10.54
N LEU A 212 5.87 5.96 -11.43
CA LEU A 212 6.33 4.63 -11.02
C LEU A 212 7.57 4.73 -10.14
N ARG A 213 8.55 5.57 -10.50
CA ARG A 213 9.75 5.77 -9.68
C ARG A 213 9.46 6.41 -8.32
N ARG A 214 8.47 7.31 -8.22
CA ARG A 214 8.05 7.92 -6.95
C ARG A 214 7.49 6.90 -5.95
N ARG A 215 6.88 5.80 -6.42
CA ARG A 215 6.38 4.72 -5.54
C ARG A 215 7.47 4.04 -4.73
N ASP A 216 8.65 3.89 -5.32
CA ASP A 216 9.76 3.21 -4.66
C ASP A 216 10.43 4.13 -3.63
N ALA A 217 10.47 5.44 -3.90
CA ALA A 217 10.96 6.45 -2.96
C ALA A 217 10.04 6.67 -1.74
N GLU A 218 8.73 6.51 -1.89
CA GLU A 218 7.80 6.61 -0.75
C GLU A 218 7.96 5.44 0.23
N ARG A 219 8.28 4.24 -0.25
CA ARG A 219 8.46 3.05 0.60
C ARG A 219 9.65 3.19 1.55
N THR A 220 10.74 3.82 1.11
CA THR A 220 11.90 4.05 1.97
C THR A 220 11.60 5.10 3.04
N ALA A 221 10.87 6.16 2.70
CA ALA A 221 10.46 7.19 3.65
C ALA A 221 9.53 6.62 4.74
N PHE A 222 8.55 5.78 4.36
CA PHE A 222 7.67 5.12 5.32
C PHE A 222 8.40 4.10 6.19
N ALA A 223 9.34 3.34 5.63
CA ALA A 223 10.15 2.40 6.42
C ALA A 223 10.99 3.14 7.48
N VAL A 224 11.63 4.26 7.12
CA VAL A 224 12.41 5.07 8.06
C VAL A 224 11.54 5.70 9.14
N GLN A 225 10.34 6.17 8.81
CA GLN A 225 9.41 6.73 9.81
C GLN A 225 8.85 5.66 10.76
N ALA A 226 8.49 4.49 10.23
CA ALA A 226 8.02 3.37 11.03
C ALA A 226 9.10 2.89 12.02
N GLN A 227 10.34 2.73 11.53
CA GLN A 227 11.48 2.34 12.35
C GLN A 227 11.78 3.37 13.46
N ARG A 228 11.69 4.68 13.15
CA ARG A 228 11.87 5.74 14.16
C ARG A 228 10.79 5.71 15.24
N ALA A 229 9.54 5.47 14.86
CA ALA A 229 8.43 5.40 15.80
C ALA A 229 8.57 4.19 16.74
N GLU A 230 9.00 3.04 16.22
CA GLU A 230 9.23 1.82 16.99
C GLU A 230 10.41 1.98 17.98
N ILE A 231 11.54 2.53 17.52
CA ILE A 231 12.68 2.86 18.40
C ILE A 231 12.26 3.83 19.50
N ALA A 232 11.50 4.87 19.16
CA ALA A 232 11.01 5.84 20.15
C ALA A 232 10.09 5.18 21.19
N ALA A 233 9.20 4.28 20.77
CA ALA A 233 8.32 3.53 21.69
C ALA A 233 9.14 2.63 22.63
N HIS A 234 10.07 1.85 22.08
CA HIS A 234 10.90 0.93 22.87
C HIS A 234 11.81 1.66 23.86
N LEU A 235 12.39 2.80 23.47
CA LEU A 235 13.16 3.67 24.36
C LEU A 235 12.29 4.28 25.45
N HIS A 236 11.05 4.69 25.13
CA HIS A 236 10.15 5.27 26.12
C HIS A 236 9.79 4.26 27.22
N ASP A 237 9.49 3.03 26.84
CA ASP A 237 9.13 1.97 27.79
C ASP A 237 10.29 1.59 28.72
N SER A 238 11.48 1.38 28.16
CA SER A 238 12.69 1.03 28.92
C SER A 238 13.16 2.17 29.85
N VAL A 239 13.12 3.43 29.39
CA VAL A 239 13.50 4.60 30.21
C VAL A 239 12.49 4.85 31.33
N LEU A 240 11.18 4.78 31.05
CA LEU A 240 10.17 4.95 32.10
C LEU A 240 10.23 3.82 33.13
N GLN A 241 10.46 2.58 32.69
CA GLN A 241 10.60 1.43 33.57
C GLN A 241 11.83 1.55 34.47
N SER A 242 12.97 1.99 33.94
CA SER A 242 14.19 2.20 34.73
C SER A 242 14.03 3.36 35.72
N LEU A 243 13.44 4.49 35.30
CA LEU A 243 13.11 5.61 36.20
C LEU A 243 12.15 5.19 37.31
N ALA A 244 11.14 4.37 37.01
CA ALA A 244 10.23 3.82 38.00
C ALA A 244 10.94 2.91 39.00
N LEU A 245 11.88 2.08 38.55
CA LEU A 245 12.69 1.22 39.42
C LEU A 245 13.66 2.04 40.29
N ILE A 246 14.26 3.10 39.75
CA ILE A 246 15.13 4.02 40.49
C ILE A 246 14.32 4.79 41.53
N GLN A 247 13.13 5.30 41.19
CA GLN A 247 12.25 5.95 42.17
C GLN A 247 11.85 5.00 43.29
N ARG A 248 11.50 3.75 42.96
CA ARG A 248 11.04 2.76 43.94
C ARG A 248 12.17 2.24 44.85
N ARG A 249 13.43 2.38 44.43
CA ARG A 249 14.63 1.97 45.19
C ARG A 249 15.55 3.15 45.54
N ALA A 250 15.04 4.38 45.52
CA ALA A 250 15.85 5.60 45.68
C ALA A 250 16.62 5.70 47.01
N GLN A 251 16.23 4.91 48.02
CA GLN A 251 16.86 4.86 49.34
C GLN A 251 18.07 3.89 49.41
N ASP A 252 18.29 3.07 48.38
CA ASP A 252 19.38 2.08 48.30
C ASP A 252 20.34 2.45 47.16
N ALA A 253 21.40 3.18 47.51
CA ALA A 253 22.39 3.69 46.55
C ALA A 253 23.08 2.57 45.74
N ASP A 254 23.30 1.40 46.35
CA ASP A 254 23.92 0.27 45.68
C ASP A 254 22.95 -0.42 44.71
N ALA A 255 21.66 -0.49 45.04
CA ALA A 255 20.65 -1.00 44.11
C ALA A 255 20.46 -0.08 42.90
N VAL A 256 20.47 1.25 43.09
CA VAL A 256 20.39 2.23 41.99
C VAL A 256 21.62 2.12 41.09
N ALA A 257 22.83 2.01 41.66
CA ALA A 257 24.06 1.83 40.89
C ALA A 257 24.05 0.53 40.07
N ARG A 258 23.49 -0.56 40.61
CA ARG A 258 23.33 -1.84 39.88
C ARG A 258 22.34 -1.72 38.71
N VAL A 259 21.19 -1.07 38.90
CA VAL A 259 20.19 -0.86 37.84
C VAL A 259 20.74 0.05 36.74
N ALA A 260 21.41 1.14 37.10
CA ALA A 260 22.01 2.06 36.14
C ALA A 260 23.10 1.38 35.27
N ARG A 261 23.98 0.57 35.89
CA ARG A 261 25.00 -0.19 35.15
C ARG A 261 24.41 -1.28 34.26
N ALA A 262 23.28 -1.88 34.66
CA ALA A 262 22.59 -2.85 33.81
C ALA A 262 22.00 -2.18 32.56
N GLN A 263 21.35 -1.03 32.72
CA GLN A 263 20.80 -0.24 31.61
C GLN A 263 21.90 0.32 30.69
N GLU A 264 23.05 0.72 31.23
CA GLU A 264 24.19 1.14 30.41
C GLU A 264 24.71 -0.01 29.52
N ARG A 265 24.80 -1.23 30.05
CA ARG A 265 25.24 -2.40 29.27
C ARG A 265 24.26 -2.73 28.16
N GLU A 266 22.96 -2.71 28.46
CA GLU A 266 21.89 -2.94 27.49
C GLU A 266 21.93 -1.91 26.35
N LEU A 267 22.12 -0.62 26.67
CA LEU A 267 22.24 0.45 25.69
C LEU A 267 23.50 0.32 24.83
N ARG A 268 24.65 -0.02 25.43
CA ARG A 268 25.90 -0.26 24.69
C ARG A 268 25.77 -1.48 23.76
N GLN A 269 25.09 -2.53 24.20
CA GLN A 269 24.85 -3.71 23.39
C GLN A 269 23.92 -3.39 22.21
N PHE A 270 22.83 -2.67 22.45
CA PHE A 270 21.89 -2.25 21.42
C PHE A 270 22.57 -1.40 20.33
N LEU A 271 23.39 -0.42 20.72
CA LEU A 271 24.16 0.40 19.77
C LEU A 271 25.23 -0.40 19.01
N ALA A 272 25.69 -1.52 19.55
CA ALA A 272 26.66 -2.40 18.89
C ALA A 272 26.01 -3.40 17.91
N LEU A 273 24.70 -3.67 18.01
CA LEU A 273 23.99 -4.64 17.15
C LEU A 273 23.94 -4.21 15.68
N ASP A 274 23.90 -2.91 15.38
CA ASP A 274 23.92 -2.39 14.00
C ASP A 274 25.23 -2.71 13.26
N SER A 275 26.30 -3.02 14.01
CA SER A 275 27.64 -3.31 13.46
C SER A 275 27.94 -4.80 13.28
N ARG A 276 27.10 -5.69 13.83
CA ARG A 276 27.34 -7.15 13.84
C ARG A 276 26.71 -7.78 12.59
N GLY A 277 27.51 -8.57 11.86
CA GLY A 277 27.06 -9.30 10.68
C GLY A 277 25.78 -10.11 10.94
N GLY A 278 24.99 -10.35 9.88
CA GLY A 278 23.73 -11.12 9.98
C GLY A 278 23.93 -12.59 10.40
N PRO A 279 22.87 -13.42 10.32
CA PRO A 279 22.90 -14.83 10.72
C PRO A 279 24.09 -15.57 10.09
N HIS A 280 24.79 -16.41 10.87
CA HIS A 280 26.01 -17.14 10.47
C HIS A 280 27.28 -16.28 10.35
N SER A 281 27.34 -15.17 11.11
CA SER A 281 28.57 -14.38 11.21
C SER A 281 29.55 -14.94 12.24
N LEU A 282 30.85 -14.63 12.08
CA LEU A 282 31.89 -15.00 13.05
C LEU A 282 31.58 -14.45 14.46
N ALA A 283 31.07 -13.22 14.53
CA ALA A 283 30.73 -12.56 15.79
C ALA A 283 29.67 -13.37 16.56
N GLU A 284 28.60 -13.77 15.88
CA GLU A 284 27.53 -14.58 16.46
C GLU A 284 28.05 -15.94 16.95
N ALA A 285 28.87 -16.63 16.15
CA ALA A 285 29.43 -17.92 16.52
C ALA A 285 30.34 -17.83 17.76
N LEU A 286 31.17 -16.79 17.85
CA LEU A 286 32.04 -16.55 19.01
C LEU A 286 31.24 -16.20 20.27
N GLU A 287 30.19 -15.39 20.16
CA GLU A 287 29.30 -15.07 21.29
C GLU A 287 28.57 -16.32 21.81
N GLN A 288 28.06 -17.17 20.92
CA GLN A 288 27.43 -18.45 21.30
C GLN A 288 28.42 -19.38 22.00
N HIS A 289 29.64 -19.47 21.49
CA HIS A 289 30.70 -20.27 22.13
C HIS A 289 31.15 -19.69 23.47
N ALA A 290 31.26 -18.37 23.59
CA ALA A 290 31.57 -17.69 24.83
C ALA A 290 30.51 -18.00 25.89
N ALA A 291 29.22 -17.81 25.58
CA ALA A 291 28.11 -18.12 26.49
C ALA A 291 28.16 -19.59 26.96
N ALA A 292 28.39 -20.55 26.05
CA ALA A 292 28.51 -21.96 26.42
C ALA A 292 29.70 -22.24 27.36
N VAL A 293 30.81 -21.50 27.23
CA VAL A 293 31.97 -21.60 28.13
C VAL A 293 31.68 -20.96 29.48
N GLU A 294 31.02 -19.80 29.49
CA GLU A 294 30.58 -19.12 30.73
C GLU A 294 29.65 -20.04 31.54
N ASP A 295 28.66 -20.66 30.89
CA ASP A 295 27.72 -21.59 31.52
C ASP A 295 28.40 -22.84 32.11
N ALA A 296 29.39 -23.39 31.41
CA ALA A 296 30.06 -24.62 31.81
C ALA A 296 31.10 -24.41 32.92
N HIS A 297 31.76 -23.25 32.95
CA HIS A 297 32.94 -23.02 33.81
C HIS A 297 32.80 -21.86 34.79
N GLY A 298 31.76 -21.01 34.67
CA GLY A 298 31.54 -19.86 35.54
C GLY A 298 32.56 -18.73 35.39
N ALA A 299 33.41 -18.80 34.36
CA ALA A 299 34.41 -17.77 34.03
C ALA A 299 33.81 -16.78 33.01
N ARG A 300 34.10 -15.48 33.14
CA ARG A 300 33.56 -14.47 32.23
C ARG A 300 34.39 -14.38 30.95
N VAL A 301 33.72 -14.40 29.79
CA VAL A 301 34.34 -14.32 28.47
C VAL A 301 33.79 -13.10 27.72
N GLU A 302 34.61 -12.06 27.62
CA GLU A 302 34.24 -10.82 26.92
C GLU A 302 34.60 -10.91 25.44
N VAL A 303 33.59 -10.93 24.55
CA VAL A 303 33.79 -10.97 23.09
C VAL A 303 33.62 -9.58 22.47
N VAL A 304 34.61 -9.16 21.69
CA VAL A 304 34.59 -7.93 20.90
C VAL A 304 34.91 -8.30 19.45
N ALA A 305 33.93 -8.15 18.55
CA ALA A 305 34.11 -8.43 17.13
C ALA A 305 34.00 -7.15 16.29
N VAL A 306 34.95 -6.96 15.37
CA VAL A 306 35.05 -5.82 14.45
C VAL A 306 35.11 -6.34 13.02
N GLY A 307 34.36 -5.72 12.11
CA GLY A 307 34.26 -6.16 10.73
C GLY A 307 33.21 -7.25 10.51
N ARG A 308 32.91 -7.54 9.24
CA ARG A 308 31.85 -8.48 8.83
C ARG A 308 32.46 -9.64 8.06
N ALA A 309 32.45 -10.83 8.66
CA ALA A 309 32.73 -12.09 7.98
C ALA A 309 31.61 -13.09 8.28
N ALA A 310 31.12 -13.76 7.24
CA ALA A 310 30.12 -14.81 7.34
C ALA A 310 30.46 -15.92 6.34
N GLY A 311 30.11 -17.16 6.69
CA GLY A 311 30.30 -18.33 5.83
C GLY A 311 30.90 -19.54 6.55
N ALA A 312 30.65 -20.73 6.00
CA ALA A 312 31.05 -22.01 6.59
C ALA A 312 32.58 -22.18 6.73
N TRP A 313 33.37 -21.41 5.99
CA TRP A 313 34.84 -21.44 6.10
C TRP A 313 35.35 -20.92 7.46
N LEU A 314 34.52 -20.21 8.24
CA LEU A 314 34.87 -19.69 9.56
C LEU A 314 34.72 -20.72 10.68
N GLU A 315 34.05 -21.86 10.43
CA GLU A 315 33.80 -22.91 11.42
C GLU A 315 35.08 -23.43 12.10
N PRO A 316 36.18 -23.73 11.37
CA PRO A 316 37.43 -24.17 12.00
C PRO A 316 38.04 -23.10 12.93
N LEU A 317 37.89 -21.82 12.57
CA LEU A 317 38.37 -20.68 13.37
C LEU A 317 37.54 -20.51 14.64
N ALA A 318 36.21 -20.51 14.53
CA ALA A 318 35.30 -20.44 15.67
C ALA A 318 35.49 -21.63 16.63
N ALA A 319 35.63 -22.85 16.11
CA ALA A 319 35.90 -24.04 16.91
C ALA A 319 37.28 -24.00 17.60
N ALA A 320 38.31 -23.47 16.95
CA ALA A 320 39.62 -23.26 17.56
C ALA A 320 39.58 -22.20 18.67
N ALA A 321 38.83 -21.11 18.45
CA ALA A 321 38.61 -20.08 19.46
C ALA A 321 37.85 -20.63 20.67
N ARG A 322 36.82 -21.46 20.47
CA ARG A 322 36.10 -22.16 21.54
C ARG A 322 37.04 -23.01 22.41
N GLU A 323 37.99 -23.70 21.79
CA GLU A 323 38.99 -24.49 22.52
C GLU A 323 39.93 -23.59 23.35
N ALA A 324 40.38 -22.47 22.77
CA ALA A 324 41.17 -21.48 23.51
C ALA A 324 40.39 -20.86 24.68
N MET A 325 39.10 -20.54 24.49
CA MET A 325 38.22 -20.04 25.55
C MET A 325 38.04 -21.05 26.69
N GLN A 326 37.79 -22.32 26.38
CA GLN A 326 37.66 -23.39 27.39
C GLN A 326 38.95 -23.55 28.21
N ASN A 327 40.11 -23.46 27.56
CA ASN A 327 41.39 -23.51 28.24
C ASN A 327 41.60 -22.33 29.19
N ALA A 328 41.31 -21.11 28.72
CA ALA A 328 41.37 -19.93 29.54
C ALA A 328 40.45 -20.08 30.76
N ALA A 329 39.20 -20.48 30.56
CA ALA A 329 38.24 -20.71 31.64
C ALA A 329 38.73 -21.77 32.65
N ARG A 330 39.34 -22.86 32.17
CA ARG A 330 39.83 -23.95 33.03
C ARG A 330 41.07 -23.59 33.84
N HIS A 331 41.96 -22.77 33.30
CA HIS A 331 43.32 -22.58 33.85
C HIS A 331 43.60 -21.16 34.37
N ALA A 332 42.87 -20.17 33.87
CA ALA A 332 43.09 -18.75 34.14
C ALA A 332 41.85 -18.01 34.67
N GLY A 333 40.65 -18.57 34.46
CA GLY A 333 39.38 -17.90 34.75
C GLY A 333 38.97 -17.02 33.58
N ASP A 334 38.82 -15.71 33.81
CA ASP A 334 38.27 -14.78 32.82
C ASP A 334 39.14 -14.64 31.56
N ALA A 335 38.47 -14.47 30.42
CA ALA A 335 39.10 -14.33 29.10
C ALA A 335 38.51 -13.16 28.30
N GLN A 336 39.35 -12.58 27.44
CA GLN A 336 38.95 -11.57 26.45
C GLN A 336 39.18 -12.14 25.05
N VAL A 337 38.17 -12.04 24.20
CA VAL A 337 38.19 -12.51 22.82
C VAL A 337 38.01 -11.30 21.91
N PHE A 338 39.02 -11.00 21.10
CA PHE A 338 38.95 -9.98 20.07
C PHE A 338 38.92 -10.65 18.71
N ALA A 339 37.93 -10.34 17.88
CA ALA A 339 37.83 -10.83 16.52
C ALA A 339 37.83 -9.66 15.55
N GLU A 340 38.61 -9.77 14.48
CA GLU A 340 38.68 -8.78 13.42
C GLU A 340 38.51 -9.47 12.07
N ALA A 341 37.66 -8.90 11.21
CA ALA A 341 37.50 -9.31 9.82
C ALA A 341 37.85 -8.15 8.88
N GLY A 342 38.90 -8.34 8.09
CA GLY A 342 39.39 -7.39 7.09
C GLY A 342 39.56 -8.02 5.71
N GLU A 343 40.10 -7.26 4.76
CA GLU A 343 40.50 -7.77 3.44
C GLU A 343 42.03 -7.80 3.34
N ASP A 344 42.59 -8.87 2.77
CA ASP A 344 44.02 -8.91 2.42
C ASP A 344 44.33 -8.12 1.14
N ASP A 345 45.62 -7.94 0.84
CA ASP A 345 46.09 -7.26 -0.38
C ASP A 345 45.57 -7.90 -1.69
N ARG A 346 44.99 -9.11 -1.62
CA ARG A 346 44.41 -9.86 -2.73
C ARG A 346 42.87 -9.78 -2.75
N GLY A 347 42.26 -8.96 -1.89
CA GLY A 347 40.81 -8.75 -1.78
C GLY A 347 40.04 -9.94 -1.20
N ARG A 348 40.71 -10.84 -0.49
CA ARG A 348 40.09 -11.98 0.21
C ARG A 348 39.79 -11.58 1.65
N THR A 349 38.65 -12.03 2.16
CA THR A 349 38.29 -11.80 3.56
C THR A 349 39.25 -12.57 4.46
N VAL A 350 39.92 -11.89 5.39
CA VAL A 350 40.76 -12.51 6.42
C VAL A 350 40.13 -12.26 7.77
N ALA A 351 39.93 -13.34 8.52
CA ALA A 351 39.43 -13.31 9.88
C ALA A 351 40.54 -13.66 10.87
N GLU A 352 40.71 -12.79 11.86
CA GLU A 352 41.66 -12.94 12.95
C GLU A 352 40.90 -13.01 14.28
N VAL A 353 41.31 -13.90 15.16
CA VAL A 353 40.76 -14.04 16.51
C VAL A 353 41.91 -14.13 17.51
N PHE A 354 41.86 -13.26 18.51
CA PHE A 354 42.77 -13.19 19.64
C PHE A 354 42.03 -13.60 20.90
N VAL A 355 42.47 -14.66 21.57
CA VAL A 355 41.95 -15.07 22.88
C VAL A 355 43.03 -14.80 23.91
N ARG A 356 42.75 -13.93 24.87
CA ARG A 356 43.69 -13.51 25.91
C ARG A 356 43.13 -13.79 27.29
N ASP A 357 43.90 -14.46 28.13
CA ASP A 357 43.62 -14.63 29.55
C ASP A 357 44.60 -13.86 30.43
N ARG A 358 44.32 -13.82 31.74
CA ARG A 358 45.17 -13.21 32.77
C ARG A 358 45.72 -14.23 33.77
N GLY A 359 45.84 -15.48 33.34
CA GLY A 359 46.28 -16.57 34.20
C GLY A 359 47.78 -16.52 34.54
N PRO A 360 48.27 -17.50 35.30
CA PRO A 360 49.70 -17.60 35.64
C PRO A 360 50.60 -17.89 34.43
N GLY A 361 49.99 -18.21 33.28
CA GLY A 361 50.67 -18.73 32.10
C GLY A 361 51.30 -20.10 32.34
N PHE A 362 51.92 -20.62 31.30
CA PHE A 362 52.70 -21.85 31.30
C PHE A 362 53.90 -21.73 30.38
N ASP A 363 54.97 -22.46 30.71
CA ASP A 363 56.20 -22.47 29.93
C ASP A 363 56.15 -23.59 28.88
N LEU A 364 56.06 -23.20 27.60
CA LEU A 364 55.85 -24.14 26.47
C LEU A 364 56.90 -25.27 26.34
N PRO A 365 58.21 -25.06 26.56
CA PRO A 365 59.24 -26.09 26.43
C PRO A 365 59.19 -27.15 27.53
N THR A 366 58.57 -26.86 28.67
CA THR A 366 58.56 -27.74 29.85
C THR A 366 57.27 -28.56 29.99
N VAL A 367 56.26 -28.32 29.15
CA VAL A 367 55.03 -29.12 29.10
C VAL A 367 55.32 -30.47 28.42
N PRO A 368 55.09 -31.62 29.08
CA PRO A 368 55.34 -32.93 28.48
C PRO A 368 54.37 -33.22 27.33
N ALA A 369 54.83 -34.04 26.37
CA ALA A 369 54.17 -34.20 25.08
C ALA A 369 52.74 -34.79 25.15
N ASP A 370 52.44 -35.55 26.21
CA ASP A 370 51.13 -36.12 26.51
C ASP A 370 50.08 -35.07 26.95
N ARG A 371 50.52 -33.90 27.44
CA ARG A 371 49.66 -32.76 27.83
C ARG A 371 49.52 -31.69 26.75
N LEU A 372 50.15 -31.89 25.59
CA LEU A 372 50.07 -30.99 24.43
C LEU A 372 48.78 -31.17 23.59
N GLY A 373 47.85 -32.03 24.01
CA GLY A 373 46.64 -32.37 23.23
C GLY A 373 45.87 -31.14 22.75
N VAL A 374 45.86 -30.04 23.52
CA VAL A 374 45.20 -28.81 23.07
C VAL A 374 46.00 -28.07 22.00
N ARG A 375 47.34 -28.04 22.11
CA ARG A 375 48.21 -27.47 21.07
C ARG A 375 48.03 -28.20 19.75
N GLU A 376 48.00 -29.53 19.78
CA GLU A 376 47.76 -30.34 18.58
C GLU A 376 46.34 -30.15 18.04
N SER A 377 45.35 -29.99 18.91
CA SER A 377 43.96 -29.77 18.49
C SER A 377 43.74 -28.41 17.81
N ILE A 378 44.37 -27.32 18.32
CA ILE A 378 44.24 -25.96 17.78
C ILE A 378 45.14 -25.80 16.54
N LEU A 379 46.45 -26.08 16.68
CA LEU A 379 47.40 -25.95 15.57
C LEU A 379 47.04 -26.90 14.42
N GLY A 380 46.68 -28.14 14.73
CA GLY A 380 46.32 -29.15 13.73
C GLY A 380 45.01 -28.82 13.01
N ARG A 381 44.00 -28.28 13.72
CA ARG A 381 42.74 -27.84 13.11
C ARG A 381 42.95 -26.65 12.18
N MET A 382 43.67 -25.63 12.65
CA MET A 382 43.97 -24.45 11.84
C MET A 382 44.82 -24.79 10.63
N GLY A 383 45.85 -25.64 10.81
CA GLY A 383 46.68 -26.11 9.70
C GLY A 383 45.90 -26.86 8.62
N ARG A 384 44.96 -27.74 9.00
CA ARG A 384 44.07 -28.42 8.02
C ARG A 384 43.12 -27.47 7.29
N ALA A 385 42.73 -26.38 7.94
CA ALA A 385 41.89 -25.35 7.34
C ALA A 385 42.67 -24.34 6.47
N GLY A 386 44.01 -24.44 6.40
CA GLY A 386 44.85 -23.47 5.71
C GLY A 386 45.09 -22.17 6.49
N GLY A 387 44.72 -22.15 7.78
CA GLY A 387 44.94 -21.03 8.68
C GLY A 387 46.22 -21.17 9.51
N THR A 388 46.51 -20.15 10.31
CA THR A 388 47.66 -20.14 11.23
C THR A 388 47.20 -19.95 12.67
N ALA A 389 47.94 -20.54 13.60
CA ALA A 389 47.71 -20.38 15.03
C ALA A 389 49.05 -20.15 15.74
N ARG A 390 49.12 -19.14 16.60
CA ARG A 390 50.29 -18.81 17.41
C ARG A 390 49.86 -18.68 18.87
N ILE A 391 50.58 -19.34 19.75
CA ILE A 391 50.33 -19.30 21.20
C ILE A 391 51.52 -18.63 21.84
N ARG A 392 51.28 -17.56 22.59
CA ARG A 392 52.26 -16.90 23.45
C ARG A 392 51.78 -17.00 24.88
N SER A 393 52.62 -17.48 25.77
CA SER A 393 52.27 -17.69 27.17
C SER A 393 53.41 -17.21 28.05
N GLY A 394 53.08 -16.57 29.16
CA GLY A 394 54.05 -16.07 30.13
C GLY A 394 53.39 -15.68 31.46
N PRO A 395 54.14 -15.13 32.41
CA PRO A 395 53.66 -14.86 33.77
C PRO A 395 52.52 -13.82 33.87
N GLY A 396 52.12 -13.20 32.75
CA GLY A 396 51.00 -12.25 32.66
C GLY A 396 49.78 -12.78 31.88
N GLY A 397 49.73 -14.08 31.59
CA GLY A 397 48.62 -14.74 30.88
C GLY A 397 49.04 -15.45 29.58
N THR A 398 48.05 -16.10 28.95
CA THR A 398 48.19 -16.72 27.62
C THR A 398 47.43 -15.92 26.56
N GLU A 399 48.04 -15.75 25.40
CA GLU A 399 47.47 -15.16 24.20
C GLU A 399 47.51 -16.18 23.05
N VAL A 400 46.35 -16.49 22.49
CA VAL A 400 46.17 -17.36 21.33
C VAL A 400 45.72 -16.49 20.16
N HIS A 401 46.55 -16.38 19.15
CA HIS A 401 46.24 -15.68 17.90
C HIS A 401 45.95 -16.70 16.79
N LEU A 402 44.74 -16.65 16.26
CA LEU A 402 44.23 -17.49 15.18
C LEU A 402 43.95 -16.64 13.95
N THR A 403 44.40 -17.06 12.78
CA THR A 403 44.16 -16.36 11.51
C THR A 403 43.67 -17.34 10.47
N LEU A 404 42.61 -16.98 9.75
CA LEU A 404 42.09 -17.77 8.63
C LEU A 404 41.69 -16.83 7.49
N ALA A 405 42.10 -17.18 6.27
CA ALA A 405 41.69 -16.47 5.07
C ALA A 405 40.59 -17.24 4.35
N GLU A 406 39.68 -16.51 3.70
CA GLU A 406 38.66 -17.07 2.85
C GLU A 406 39.31 -17.90 1.72
N PRO A 407 38.96 -19.19 1.58
CA PRO A 407 39.57 -20.03 0.56
C PRO A 407 39.19 -19.57 -0.85
N GLU A 408 40.14 -19.64 -1.77
CA GLU A 408 39.93 -19.29 -3.18
C GLU A 408 38.78 -20.13 -3.76
N GLY A 409 37.70 -19.46 -4.17
CA GLY A 409 36.49 -20.09 -4.71
C GLY A 409 35.28 -20.20 -3.75
N ALA A 410 35.35 -19.68 -2.52
CA ALA A 410 34.21 -19.68 -1.59
C ALA A 410 33.04 -18.79 -2.06
N ARG A 411 33.32 -17.61 -2.63
CA ARG A 411 32.30 -16.70 -3.21
C ARG A 411 31.47 -17.33 -4.35
N ALA A 412 31.99 -18.35 -5.04
CA ALA A 412 31.31 -18.99 -6.17
C ALA A 412 30.18 -19.95 -5.75
N ARG A 413 30.19 -20.45 -4.51
CA ARG A 413 29.21 -21.46 -4.04
C ARG A 413 27.97 -20.86 -3.39
N THR A 414 28.04 -19.64 -2.85
CA THR A 414 26.88 -18.96 -2.23
C THR A 414 25.90 -18.35 -3.24
N GLY A 415 26.24 -18.30 -4.53
CA GLY A 415 25.35 -17.80 -5.59
C GLY A 415 24.42 -18.84 -6.21
N GLN A 416 24.48 -20.12 -5.80
CA GLN A 416 23.79 -21.22 -6.50
C GLN A 416 22.73 -21.97 -5.67
N GLU A 417 22.45 -21.55 -4.44
CA GLU A 417 21.38 -22.12 -3.60
C GLU A 417 20.31 -21.08 -3.27
N HIS A 418 19.44 -20.80 -4.23
CA HIS A 418 18.06 -20.36 -3.99
C HIS A 418 17.16 -21.07 -5.01
N PRO A 419 16.35 -22.08 -4.61
CA PRO A 419 15.17 -22.48 -5.39
C PRO A 419 14.06 -21.43 -5.32
#